data_AF-A0A496PNU8-F1
#
_entry.id   AF-A0A496PNU8-F1
#
_cell.length_a   1.000
_cell.length_b   1.000
_cell.length_c   1.000
_cell.angle_alpha   90.00
_cell.angle_beta   90.00
_cell.angle_gamma   90.00
#
_symmetry.space_group_name_H-M   'P 1'
#
loop_
_entity.id
_entity.type
_entity.pdbx_description
1 polymer ?
#
loop_
_entity_poly.entity_id
_entity_poly.type
_entity_poly.pdbx_seq_one_letter_code
_entity_poly.pdbx_strand_id
1 'polypeptide(L)'
;LFKIANDIRFLSSGPRCGIGELVLPAVQPGSSIMPGKINPVMAESLMQVCAQVIGNDATVALCGLSGNFELNVMMPVMAYNILQSIELLSHGVRAFDEKCLAGLQADEKRCGDLLEQSLALVTALVPEIGYDRAADLAKQAHKTGKTLRELALKDGIDAEMLDKLLDPASMTEPKS
;
A
#
# COMPACT_ATOMS: atom_id res chain seq x y z
N LEU A 1 -8.82 -8.36 0.83
CA LEU A 1 -9.45 -7.27 0.05
C LEU A 1 -9.36 -5.92 0.75
N PHE A 2 -9.88 -5.75 1.97
CA PHE A 2 -9.84 -4.47 2.70
C PHE A 2 -8.44 -3.85 2.78
N LYS A 3 -7.42 -4.64 3.18
CA LYS A 3 -6.02 -4.19 3.24
C LYS A 3 -5.50 -3.73 1.87
N ILE A 4 -5.73 -4.53 0.83
CA ILE A 4 -5.32 -4.22 -0.55
C ILE A 4 -5.92 -2.89 -1.00
N ALA A 5 -7.23 -2.71 -0.84
CA ALA A 5 -7.90 -1.45 -1.20
C ALA A 5 -7.32 -0.25 -0.42
N ASN A 6 -7.05 -0.44 0.87
CA ASN A 6 -6.51 0.61 1.72
C ASN A 6 -5.06 0.98 1.37
N ASP A 7 -4.22 0.01 1.02
CA ASP A 7 -2.86 0.27 0.53
C ASP A 7 -2.90 1.10 -0.75
N ILE A 8 -3.72 0.68 -1.74
CA ILE A 8 -3.88 1.43 -2.99
C ILE A 8 -4.29 2.88 -2.71
N ARG A 9 -5.20 3.11 -1.76
CA ARG A 9 -5.60 4.45 -1.33
C ARG A 9 -4.48 5.24 -0.67
N PHE A 10 -3.66 4.61 0.18
CA PHE A 10 -2.54 5.29 0.83
C PHE A 10 -1.43 5.63 -0.18
N LEU A 11 -1.03 4.67 -1.00
CA LEU A 11 0.02 4.85 -1.99
C LEU A 11 -0.37 5.86 -3.07
N SER A 12 -1.67 6.03 -3.36
CA SER A 12 -2.19 7.07 -4.27
C SER A 12 -2.56 8.40 -3.59
N SER A 13 -2.30 8.56 -2.29
CA SER A 13 -2.58 9.81 -1.59
C SER A 13 -1.71 10.95 -2.14
N GLY A 14 -2.31 12.10 -2.45
CA GLY A 14 -1.59 13.20 -3.10
C GLY A 14 -2.52 14.24 -3.75
N PRO A 15 -2.07 14.92 -4.83
CA PRO A 15 -0.85 14.64 -5.62
C PRO A 15 0.43 15.27 -5.07
N ARG A 16 0.35 16.19 -4.09
CA ARG A 16 1.52 16.92 -3.56
C ARG A 16 1.78 16.74 -2.06
N CYS A 17 0.75 16.38 -1.31
CA CYS A 17 0.79 16.35 0.16
C CYS A 17 0.53 14.94 0.72
N GLY A 18 0.97 13.90 0.02
CA GLY A 18 0.79 12.50 0.39
C GLY A 18 1.97 11.62 -0.02
N ILE A 19 1.75 10.31 -0.09
CA ILE A 19 2.77 9.34 -0.53
C ILE A 19 3.00 9.49 -2.04
N GLY A 20 1.95 9.26 -2.84
CA GLY A 20 1.95 9.52 -4.29
C GLY A 20 2.76 8.54 -5.14
N GLU A 21 3.02 7.32 -4.65
CA GLU A 21 3.72 6.27 -5.41
C GLU A 21 2.85 5.66 -6.51
N LEU A 22 1.53 5.72 -6.37
CA LEU A 22 0.58 5.18 -7.34
C LEU A 22 -0.31 6.27 -7.95
N VAL A 23 -0.55 6.15 -9.25
CA VAL A 23 -1.48 7.00 -10.01
C VAL A 23 -2.70 6.16 -10.38
N LEU A 24 -3.87 6.59 -9.92
CA LEU A 24 -5.14 5.91 -10.20
C LEU A 24 -5.79 6.45 -11.48
N PRO A 25 -6.53 5.62 -12.22
CA PRO A 25 -7.39 6.10 -13.30
C PRO A 25 -8.47 7.04 -12.76
N ALA A 26 -8.74 8.12 -13.49
CA ALA A 26 -9.79 9.07 -13.14
C ALA A 26 -11.17 8.52 -13.52
N VAL A 27 -11.91 7.98 -12.55
CA VAL A 27 -13.26 7.41 -12.79
C VAL A 27 -14.34 8.50 -12.83
N GLN A 28 -14.24 9.51 -11.97
CA GLN A 28 -15.20 10.61 -11.86
C GLN A 28 -14.58 11.85 -11.21
N PRO A 29 -15.16 13.05 -11.38
CA PRO A 29 -14.76 14.22 -10.60
C PRO A 29 -14.88 13.95 -9.10
N GLY A 30 -13.79 14.16 -8.36
CA GLY A 30 -13.71 13.85 -6.92
C GLY A 30 -14.32 14.92 -6.00
N SER A 31 -14.67 16.09 -6.53
CA SER A 31 -15.32 17.14 -5.75
C SER A 31 -16.09 18.09 -6.65
N SER A 32 -17.27 18.52 -6.17
CA SER A 32 -18.07 19.55 -6.82
C SER A 32 -17.47 20.96 -6.74
N ILE A 33 -16.54 21.21 -5.80
CA ILE A 33 -15.94 22.54 -5.56
C ILE A 33 -14.44 22.61 -5.85
N MET A 34 -13.75 21.47 -5.97
CA MET A 34 -12.31 21.41 -6.29
C MET A 34 -12.10 20.83 -7.70
N PRO A 35 -12.02 21.68 -8.73
CA PRO A 35 -11.71 21.24 -10.09
C PRO A 35 -10.42 20.42 -10.14
N GLY A 36 -10.46 19.28 -10.85
CA GLY A 36 -9.29 18.41 -11.03
C GLY A 36 -8.98 17.48 -9.86
N LYS A 37 -9.72 17.54 -8.74
CA LYS A 37 -9.56 16.56 -7.65
C LYS A 37 -10.07 15.19 -8.10
N ILE A 38 -9.26 14.15 -7.88
CA ILE A 38 -9.60 12.74 -8.13
C ILE A 38 -9.53 12.01 -6.79
N ASN A 39 -10.54 11.18 -6.48
CA ASN A 39 -10.59 10.37 -5.26
C ASN A 39 -10.49 8.88 -5.60
N PRO A 40 -9.97 8.03 -4.69
CA PRO A 40 -9.82 6.59 -4.86
C PRO A 40 -11.15 5.83 -4.62
N VAL A 41 -12.22 6.23 -5.31
CA VAL A 41 -13.60 5.81 -5.02
C VAL A 41 -13.84 4.29 -5.17
N MET A 42 -13.10 3.63 -6.06
CA MET A 42 -13.21 2.19 -6.23
C MET A 42 -12.64 1.42 -5.03
N ALA A 43 -11.53 1.92 -4.46
CA ALA A 43 -10.99 1.37 -3.21
C ALA A 43 -11.95 1.61 -2.04
N GLU A 44 -12.53 2.81 -1.95
CA GLU A 44 -13.52 3.15 -0.92
C GLU A 44 -14.76 2.23 -0.99
N SER A 45 -15.28 1.98 -2.19
CA SER A 45 -16.41 1.06 -2.42
C SER A 45 -16.06 -0.37 -2.01
N LEU A 46 -14.87 -0.86 -2.34
CA LEU A 46 -14.45 -2.22 -1.97
C LEU A 46 -14.27 -2.37 -0.45
N MET A 47 -13.80 -1.33 0.23
CA MET A 47 -13.72 -1.31 1.70
C MET A 47 -15.11 -1.36 2.34
N GLN A 48 -16.10 -0.65 1.81
CA GLN A 48 -17.49 -0.72 2.28
C GLN A 48 -18.09 -2.12 2.08
N VAL A 49 -17.86 -2.75 0.93
CA VAL A 49 -18.25 -4.14 0.67
C VAL A 49 -17.63 -5.08 1.70
N CYS A 50 -16.33 -4.95 1.98
CA CYS A 50 -15.65 -5.75 2.99
C CYS A 50 -16.24 -5.56 4.40
N ALA A 51 -16.57 -4.33 4.79
CA ALA A 51 -17.22 -4.06 6.07
C ALA A 51 -18.61 -4.74 6.16
N GLN A 52 -19.41 -4.67 5.09
CA GLN A 52 -20.71 -5.35 5.04
C GLN A 52 -20.57 -6.87 5.17
N VAL A 53 -19.61 -7.48 4.47
CA VAL A 53 -19.35 -8.92 4.52
C VAL A 53 -18.93 -9.37 5.94
N ILE A 54 -18.14 -8.57 6.64
CA ILE A 54 -17.78 -8.86 8.05
C ILE A 54 -19.03 -8.82 8.96
N GLY A 55 -19.94 -7.87 8.74
CA GLY A 55 -21.22 -7.83 9.47
C GLY A 55 -22.11 -9.03 9.16
N ASN A 56 -22.15 -9.46 7.89
CA ASN A 56 -22.87 -10.65 7.46
C ASN A 56 -22.31 -11.91 8.11
N ASP A 57 -20.99 -12.04 8.23
CA ASP A 57 -20.33 -13.15 8.91
C ASP A 57 -20.71 -13.23 10.39
N ALA A 58 -20.71 -12.09 11.10
CA ALA A 58 -21.17 -12.03 12.49
C ALA A 58 -22.63 -12.47 12.65
N THR A 59 -23.49 -12.12 11.69
CA THR A 59 -24.89 -12.57 11.64
C THR A 59 -24.97 -14.08 11.42
N VAL A 60 -24.19 -14.63 10.48
CA VAL A 60 -24.10 -16.06 10.20
C VAL A 60 -23.60 -16.83 11.42
N ALA A 61 -22.59 -16.34 12.12
CA ALA A 61 -22.06 -16.95 13.33
C ALA A 61 -23.14 -17.06 14.43
N LEU A 62 -23.92 -15.98 14.64
CA LEU A 62 -25.05 -16.01 15.58
C LEU A 62 -26.16 -16.96 15.12
N CYS A 63 -26.47 -17.02 13.84
CA CYS A 63 -27.43 -18.00 13.31
C CYS A 63 -26.94 -19.44 13.52
N GLY A 64 -25.63 -19.69 13.34
CA GLY A 64 -25.01 -21.00 13.47
C GLY A 64 -25.09 -21.58 14.88
N LEU A 65 -24.94 -20.74 15.92
CA LEU A 65 -25.04 -21.17 17.33
C LEU A 65 -26.48 -21.32 17.85
N SER A 66 -27.48 -20.94 17.06
CA SER A 66 -28.90 -20.87 17.48
C SER A 66 -29.72 -22.12 17.12
N GLY A 67 -29.08 -23.29 17.01
CA GLY A 67 -29.78 -24.56 16.80
C GLY A 67 -30.46 -25.06 18.07
N ASN A 68 -31.68 -25.58 17.96
CA ASN A 68 -32.40 -26.18 19.08
C ASN A 68 -32.85 -27.61 18.74
N PHE A 69 -32.33 -28.59 19.47
CA PHE A 69 -32.61 -30.01 19.29
C PHE A 69 -32.35 -30.48 17.85
N GLU A 70 -33.37 -30.98 17.15
CA GLU A 70 -33.24 -31.59 15.83
C GLU A 70 -33.13 -30.58 14.68
N LEU A 71 -33.34 -29.27 14.91
CA LEU A 71 -33.41 -28.29 13.81
C LEU A 71 -32.86 -26.91 14.17
N ASN A 72 -32.12 -26.31 13.24
CA ASN A 72 -31.77 -24.88 13.27
C ASN A 72 -32.78 -24.08 12.43
N VAL A 73 -33.55 -23.21 13.06
CA VAL A 73 -34.59 -22.40 12.39
C VAL A 73 -34.04 -21.09 11.79
N MET A 74 -32.77 -20.76 12.03
CA MET A 74 -32.10 -19.55 11.52
C MET A 74 -31.55 -19.72 10.10
N MET A 75 -31.70 -20.90 9.47
CA MET A 75 -31.19 -21.20 8.13
C MET A 75 -31.54 -20.17 7.05
N PRO A 76 -32.75 -19.57 6.99
CA PRO A 76 -33.06 -18.56 5.98
C PRO A 76 -32.20 -17.29 6.09
N VAL A 77 -31.97 -16.78 7.31
CA VAL A 77 -31.12 -15.61 7.55
C VAL A 77 -29.66 -15.91 7.22
N MET A 78 -29.21 -17.12 7.56
CA MET A 78 -27.87 -17.59 7.23
C MET A 78 -27.66 -17.65 5.71
N ALA A 79 -28.57 -18.29 4.99
CA ALA A 79 -28.52 -18.40 3.54
C ALA A 79 -28.53 -17.03 2.85
N TYR A 80 -29.40 -16.12 3.29
CA TYR A 80 -29.45 -14.76 2.76
C TYR A 80 -28.12 -14.02 2.91
N ASN A 81 -27.53 -14.02 4.12
CA ASN A 81 -26.28 -13.30 4.38
C ASN A 81 -25.10 -13.90 3.61
N ILE A 82 -25.05 -15.22 3.46
CA ILE A 82 -24.03 -15.90 2.63
C ILE A 82 -24.18 -15.48 1.16
N LEU A 83 -25.39 -15.57 0.59
CA LEU A 83 -25.64 -15.22 -0.81
C LEU A 83 -25.36 -13.73 -1.10
N GLN A 84 -25.80 -12.84 -0.21
CA GLN A 84 -25.51 -11.41 -0.33
C GLN A 84 -24.00 -11.14 -0.29
N SER A 85 -23.25 -11.83 0.59
CA SER A 85 -21.80 -11.65 0.69
C SER A 85 -21.10 -12.10 -0.59
N ILE A 86 -21.52 -13.23 -1.17
CA ILE A 86 -21.00 -13.73 -2.44
C ILE A 86 -21.25 -12.71 -3.55
N GLU A 87 -22.46 -12.18 -3.64
CA GLU A 87 -22.84 -11.20 -4.66
C GLU A 87 -22.03 -9.90 -4.53
N LEU A 88 -21.96 -9.32 -3.33
CA LEU A 88 -21.22 -8.10 -3.05
C LEU A 88 -19.72 -8.24 -3.34
N LEU A 89 -19.10 -9.36 -2.92
CA LEU A 89 -17.69 -9.61 -3.19
C LEU A 89 -17.43 -9.80 -4.68
N SER A 90 -18.28 -10.57 -5.36
CA SER A 90 -18.13 -10.84 -6.80
C SER A 90 -18.20 -9.55 -7.62
N HIS A 91 -19.20 -8.70 -7.37
CA HIS A 91 -19.33 -7.41 -8.05
C HIS A 91 -18.24 -6.42 -7.61
N GLY A 92 -17.91 -6.38 -6.32
CA GLY A 92 -16.90 -5.47 -5.78
C GLY A 92 -15.50 -5.73 -6.33
N VAL A 93 -15.09 -7.00 -6.42
CA VAL A 93 -13.79 -7.37 -6.99
C VAL A 93 -13.71 -7.06 -8.48
N ARG A 94 -14.74 -7.43 -9.27
CA ARG A 94 -14.77 -7.14 -10.71
C ARG A 94 -14.70 -5.64 -10.98
N ALA A 95 -15.52 -4.85 -10.28
CA ALA A 95 -15.51 -3.41 -10.45
C ALA A 95 -14.17 -2.79 -10.04
N PHE A 96 -13.56 -3.26 -8.94
CA PHE A 96 -12.25 -2.79 -8.51
C PHE A 96 -11.15 -3.12 -9.53
N ASP A 97 -11.17 -4.31 -10.11
CA ASP A 97 -10.23 -4.71 -11.16
C ASP A 97 -10.38 -3.83 -12.41
N GLU A 98 -11.58 -3.81 -12.99
CA GLU A 98 -11.86 -3.13 -14.26
C GLU A 98 -11.69 -1.60 -14.19
N LYS A 99 -12.09 -0.98 -13.07
CA LYS A 99 -12.15 0.48 -12.94
C LYS A 99 -11.03 1.08 -12.10
N CYS A 100 -10.15 0.28 -11.51
CA CYS A 100 -9.02 0.76 -10.72
C CYS A 100 -7.71 0.08 -11.13
N LEU A 101 -7.64 -1.26 -11.01
CA LEU A 101 -6.37 -1.98 -11.18
C LEU A 101 -5.89 -2.02 -12.63
N ALA A 102 -6.81 -2.20 -13.58
CA ALA A 102 -6.47 -2.27 -15.01
C ALA A 102 -5.77 -1.00 -15.54
N GLY A 103 -6.01 0.16 -14.91
CA GLY A 103 -5.38 1.44 -15.26
C GLY A 103 -4.38 1.96 -14.23
N LEU A 104 -4.00 1.14 -13.24
CA LEU A 104 -3.09 1.53 -12.17
C LEU A 104 -1.67 1.71 -12.71
N GLN A 105 -1.02 2.83 -12.38
CA GLN A 105 0.36 3.11 -12.76
C GLN A 105 1.19 3.48 -11.55
N ALA A 106 2.50 3.21 -11.61
CA ALA A 106 3.46 3.75 -10.65
C ALA A 106 3.91 5.14 -11.09
N ASP A 107 4.09 6.05 -10.15
CA ASP A 107 4.85 7.28 -10.37
C ASP A 107 6.33 6.98 -10.11
N GLU A 108 7.02 6.47 -11.15
CA GLU A 108 8.43 6.03 -11.04
C GLU A 108 9.35 7.14 -10.52
N LYS A 109 9.08 8.39 -10.90
CA LYS A 109 9.85 9.53 -10.42
C LYS A 109 9.65 9.72 -8.93
N ARG A 110 8.40 9.73 -8.46
CA ARG A 110 8.10 9.86 -7.03
C ARG A 110 8.68 8.71 -6.21
N CYS A 111 8.58 7.48 -6.71
CA CYS A 111 9.19 6.31 -6.08
C CYS A 111 10.72 6.47 -5.96
N GLY A 112 11.39 6.92 -7.02
CA GLY A 112 12.84 7.19 -7.01
C GLY A 112 13.23 8.30 -6.04
N ASP A 113 12.48 9.40 -6.02
CA ASP A 113 12.72 10.53 -5.10
C ASP A 113 12.58 10.10 -3.63
N LEU A 114 11.57 9.28 -3.29
CA LEU A 114 11.36 8.77 -1.94
C LEU A 114 12.48 7.80 -1.53
N LEU A 115 12.92 6.97 -2.47
CA LEU A 115 13.97 5.99 -2.23
C LEU A 115 15.30 6.66 -1.94
N GLU A 116 15.71 7.65 -2.74
CA GLU A 116 16.97 8.39 -2.53
C GLU A 116 16.95 9.19 -1.21
N GLN A 117 15.77 9.59 -0.73
CA GLN A 117 15.61 10.22 0.59
C GLN A 117 15.61 9.21 1.76
N SER A 118 15.50 7.92 1.49
CA SER A 118 15.36 6.89 2.52
C SER A 118 16.67 6.66 3.27
N LEU A 119 16.63 6.83 4.59
CA LEU A 119 17.75 6.50 5.48
C LEU A 119 17.98 4.99 5.61
N ALA A 120 17.01 4.16 5.21
CA ALA A 120 17.15 2.71 5.28
C ALA A 120 18.21 2.16 4.32
N LEU A 121 18.50 2.89 3.23
CA LEU A 121 19.53 2.54 2.26
C LEU A 121 20.93 2.42 2.89
N VAL A 122 21.16 3.03 4.05
CA VAL A 122 22.42 2.93 4.78
C VAL A 122 22.81 1.48 5.10
N THR A 123 21.82 0.59 5.21
CA THR A 123 22.03 -0.84 5.48
C THR A 123 22.90 -1.50 4.41
N ALA A 124 22.81 -1.06 3.15
CA ALA A 124 23.64 -1.56 2.07
C ALA A 124 25.12 -1.17 2.20
N LEU A 125 25.42 -0.12 2.96
CA LEU A 125 26.78 0.35 3.20
C LEU A 125 27.47 -0.41 4.35
N VAL A 126 26.71 -1.06 5.24
CA VAL A 126 27.24 -1.73 6.44
C VAL A 126 28.37 -2.72 6.14
N PRO A 127 28.30 -3.59 5.10
CA PRO A 127 29.39 -4.51 4.79
C PRO A 127 30.72 -3.83 4.44
N GLU A 128 30.67 -2.60 3.94
CA GLU A 128 31.85 -1.88 3.42
C GLU A 128 32.44 -0.90 4.46
N ILE A 129 31.58 -0.19 5.19
CA ILE A 129 32.02 0.84 6.15
C ILE A 129 31.85 0.45 7.62
N GLY A 130 31.22 -0.70 7.89
CA GLY A 130 30.90 -1.16 9.23
C GLY A 130 29.66 -0.48 9.82
N TYR A 131 29.07 -1.13 10.82
CA TYR A 131 27.81 -0.70 11.42
C TYR A 131 27.89 0.68 12.07
N ASP A 132 28.95 0.95 12.86
CA ASP A 132 29.07 2.21 13.59
C ASP A 132 29.17 3.42 12.66
N ARG A 133 29.99 3.33 11.60
CA ARG A 133 30.12 4.41 10.61
C ARG A 133 28.83 4.60 9.82
N ALA A 134 28.16 3.51 9.43
CA ALA A 134 26.85 3.59 8.78
C ALA A 134 25.81 4.28 9.68
N ALA A 135 25.74 3.90 10.95
CA ALA A 135 24.82 4.50 11.91
C ALA A 135 25.07 6.01 12.09
N ASP A 136 26.33 6.43 12.14
CA ASP A 136 26.67 7.86 12.24
C ASP A 136 26.34 8.63 10.96
N LEU A 137 26.57 8.03 9.79
CA LEU A 137 26.17 8.59 8.50
C LEU A 137 24.65 8.82 8.42
N ALA A 138 23.84 7.84 8.86
CA ALA A 138 22.39 7.95 8.88
C ALA A 138 21.90 9.04 9.86
N LYS A 139 22.52 9.17 11.04
CA LYS A 139 22.23 10.27 11.99
C LYS A 139 22.56 11.62 11.37
N GLN A 140 23.67 11.72 10.64
CA GLN A 140 24.08 12.95 9.98
C GLN A 140 23.14 13.31 8.83
N ALA A 141 22.71 12.34 8.02
CA ALA A 141 21.71 12.53 6.97
C ALA A 141 20.41 13.10 7.56
N HIS A 142 19.89 12.46 8.61
CA HIS A 142 18.69 12.94 9.31
C HIS A 142 18.84 14.38 9.83
N LYS A 143 19.98 14.69 10.47
CA LYS A 143 20.21 16.02 11.06
C LYS A 143 20.37 17.12 10.01
N THR A 144 20.94 16.79 8.85
CA THR A 144 21.29 17.79 7.82
C THR A 144 20.27 17.87 6.68
N GLY A 145 19.37 16.89 6.56
CA GLY A 145 18.43 16.78 5.45
C GLY A 145 19.08 16.38 4.12
N LYS A 146 20.36 16.00 4.14
CA LYS A 146 21.11 15.52 2.97
C LYS A 146 20.88 14.04 2.72
N THR A 147 21.05 13.60 1.48
CA THR A 147 20.93 12.16 1.17
C THR A 147 22.15 11.40 1.67
N LEU A 148 21.99 10.09 1.84
CA LEU A 148 23.10 9.22 2.22
C LEU A 148 24.21 9.24 1.17
N ARG A 149 23.83 9.29 -0.12
CA ARG A 149 24.75 9.38 -1.25
C ARG A 149 25.60 10.65 -1.18
N GLU A 150 24.98 11.81 -0.94
CA GLU A 150 25.69 13.09 -0.81
C GLU A 150 26.73 13.07 0.33
N LEU A 151 26.37 12.47 1.47
CA LEU A 151 27.27 12.39 2.63
C LEU A 151 28.36 11.35 2.43
N ALA A 152 28.05 10.19 1.86
CA ALA A 152 29.00 9.13 1.57
C ALA A 152 30.08 9.59 0.58
N LEU A 153 29.70 10.31 -0.48
CA LEU A 153 30.63 10.92 -1.42
C LEU A 153 31.56 11.91 -0.72
N LYS A 154 31.02 12.73 0.19
CA LYS A 154 31.81 13.70 0.97
C LYS A 154 32.79 13.01 1.92
N ASP A 155 32.43 11.86 2.45
CA ASP A 155 33.28 11.04 3.32
C ASP A 155 34.33 10.22 2.55
N GLY A 156 34.40 10.38 1.23
CA GLY A 156 35.43 9.82 0.36
C GLY A 156 35.10 8.42 -0.19
N ILE A 157 33.84 7.99 -0.11
CA ILE A 157 33.39 6.76 -0.78
C ILE A 157 33.25 7.05 -2.27
N ASP A 158 33.80 6.17 -3.09
CA ASP A 158 33.77 6.31 -4.55
C ASP A 158 32.34 6.25 -5.12
N ALA A 159 32.09 7.03 -6.16
CA ALA A 159 30.77 7.15 -6.80
C ALA A 159 30.32 5.84 -7.45
N GLU A 160 31.22 5.12 -8.14
CA GLU A 160 30.88 3.84 -8.79
C GLU A 160 30.54 2.78 -7.73
N MET A 161 31.26 2.81 -6.61
CA MET A 161 30.97 1.91 -5.48
C MET A 161 29.59 2.21 -4.89
N LEU A 162 29.23 3.49 -4.71
CA LEU A 162 27.91 3.86 -4.22
C LEU A 162 26.79 3.49 -5.18
N ASP A 163 26.98 3.65 -6.49
CA ASP A 163 26.00 3.21 -7.49
C ASP A 163 25.73 1.72 -7.40
N LYS A 164 26.79 0.92 -7.19
CA LYS A 164 26.66 -0.53 -7.04
C LYS A 164 26.01 -0.94 -5.73
N LEU A 165 26.36 -0.29 -4.62
CA LEU A 165 25.84 -0.64 -3.29
C LEU A 165 24.40 -0.16 -3.09
N LEU A 166 24.08 1.02 -3.61
CA LEU A 166 22.77 1.65 -3.46
C LEU A 166 21.85 1.35 -4.65
N ASP A 167 22.19 0.38 -5.50
CA ASP A 167 21.29 -0.14 -6.53
C ASP A 167 20.09 -0.83 -5.88
N PRO A 168 18.87 -0.28 -6.00
CA PRO A 168 17.68 -0.82 -5.35
C PRO A 168 17.34 -2.23 -5.82
N ALA A 169 17.59 -2.55 -7.09
CA ALA A 169 17.28 -3.87 -7.65
C ALA A 169 18.15 -4.95 -6.98
N SER A 170 19.42 -4.65 -6.72
CA SER A 170 20.29 -5.56 -5.98
C SER A 170 19.87 -5.80 -4.51
N MET A 171 19.02 -4.92 -3.95
CA MET A 171 18.57 -4.98 -2.56
C MET A 171 17.24 -5.72 -2.37
N THR A 172 16.58 -6.14 -3.45
CA THR A 172 15.30 -6.88 -3.37
C THR A 172 15.49 -8.40 -3.20
N GLU A 173 16.72 -8.90 -3.31
CA GLU A 173 17.05 -10.32 -3.24
C GLU A 173 18.29 -10.57 -2.38
N PRO A 174 18.40 -11.71 -1.69
CA PRO A 174 19.62 -12.06 -0.97
C PRO A 174 20.79 -12.27 -1.93
N LYS A 175 21.98 -11.81 -1.53
CA LYS A 175 23.22 -12.10 -2.27
C LYS A 175 23.59 -13.57 -2.06
N SER A 176 23.69 -14.31 -3.17
CA SER A 176 24.14 -15.71 -3.21
C SER A 176 25.61 -15.87 -2.85
#